data_AF-V6SU95-F1
#
_entry.id   AF-V6SU95-F1
#
_cell.length_a   1.000
_cell.length_b   1.000
_cell.length_c   1.000
_cell.angle_alpha   90.00
_cell.angle_beta   90.00
_cell.angle_gamma   90.00
#
_symmetry.space_group_name_H-M   'P 1'
#
loop_
_entity.id
_entity.type
_entity.pdbx_description
1 polymer ?
#
loop_
_entity_poly.entity_id
_entity_poly.type
_entity_poly.pdbx_seq_one_letter_code
_entity_poly.pdbx_strand_id
1 'polypeptide(L)'
;MKKVLLAVTLMIGLAANAQISPKFNGDPEDFQDMKKRTLIVEVLEEDPKIIKKLDKPKKAEELKEYQTFIKEFNEDFRVFAPKYWKLNSNIEYKTTTEIDALQKSKNKSYAVLRFILLNDNGTHGLKTGLNVPALAYTRIESNRKAADSKIYLPYRALSKGKSLLEADYKYALETLQANINWIIKNDKTIHFDKYAEKMAEENCTKLKGKTILVPEYVLKDGRSKEQAIKNYGGNLKFVTDEEINNAFVNKTKNTAVLFVAPYGIVKGSMVIQISTLVYFKVVADCETGDVNYLYMPGGFSYGANVSDKMTETEFKTMGNCKIL
;
A
#
# COMPACT_ATOMS: atom_id res chain seq x y z
N MET A 1 -14.28 60.00 -1.95
CA MET A 1 -13.63 59.36 -0.79
C MET A 1 -14.41 58.13 -0.36
N LYS A 2 -13.70 57.00 -0.22
CA LYS A 2 -14.04 55.77 0.52
C LYS A 2 -15.41 55.12 0.28
N LYS A 3 -15.43 54.07 -0.56
CA LYS A 3 -16.10 52.79 -0.22
C LYS A 3 -15.22 51.63 -0.66
N VAL A 4 -14.35 51.22 0.26
CA VAL A 4 -13.75 49.88 0.30
C VAL A 4 -14.85 48.97 0.83
N LEU A 5 -15.29 47.97 0.05
CA LEU A 5 -15.89 46.78 0.62
C LEU A 5 -15.17 45.56 0.04
N LEU A 6 -14.46 44.93 0.97
CA LEU A 6 -13.59 43.79 0.85
C LEU A 6 -14.41 42.55 0.49
N ALA A 7 -14.35 42.08 -0.75
CA ALA A 7 -14.81 40.74 -1.11
C ALA A 7 -13.69 39.74 -0.79
N VAL A 8 -13.47 39.47 0.50
CA VAL A 8 -12.74 38.27 0.94
C VAL A 8 -13.72 37.11 0.79
N THR A 9 -13.79 36.58 -0.42
CA THR A 9 -14.43 35.30 -0.66
C THR A 9 -13.59 34.26 0.07
N LEU A 10 -14.12 33.76 1.18
CA LEU A 10 -13.60 32.61 1.89
C LEU A 10 -13.31 31.49 0.87
N MET A 11 -12.04 31.30 0.54
CA MET A 11 -11.54 29.99 0.14
C MET A 11 -11.61 29.12 1.40
N ILE A 12 -12.80 28.57 1.69
CA ILE A 12 -12.92 27.38 2.51
C ILE A 12 -12.21 26.29 1.72
N GLY A 13 -10.91 26.16 1.95
CA GLY A 13 -10.13 25.03 1.46
C GLY A 13 -10.84 23.78 1.94
N LEU A 14 -11.40 23.03 0.99
CA LEU A 14 -11.87 21.67 1.20
C LEU A 14 -10.64 20.81 1.49
N ALA A 15 -10.11 20.89 2.71
CA ALA A 15 -9.11 19.96 3.21
C ALA A 15 -9.81 18.63 3.45
N ALA A 16 -10.02 17.85 2.38
CA ALA A 16 -10.43 16.47 2.50
C ALA A 16 -9.20 15.66 2.94
N ASN A 17 -9.09 15.45 4.25
CA ASN A 17 -8.09 14.61 4.86
C ASN A 17 -8.41 13.13 4.52
N ALA A 18 -7.43 12.39 4.00
CA ALA A 18 -7.55 10.93 3.90
C ALA A 18 -7.83 10.37 5.30
N GLN A 19 -8.86 9.53 5.44
CA GLN A 19 -9.37 9.12 6.77
C GLN A 19 -8.63 7.95 7.38
N ILE A 20 -7.73 7.35 6.61
CA ILE A 20 -6.76 6.40 7.11
C ILE A 20 -5.57 7.20 7.58
N SER A 21 -5.35 7.18 8.89
CA SER A 21 -4.20 7.85 9.49
C SER A 21 -2.91 7.32 8.84
N PRO A 22 -2.09 8.17 8.21
CA PRO A 22 -0.75 7.76 7.76
C PRO A 22 0.17 7.51 8.95
N LYS A 23 -0.21 7.97 10.15
CA LYS A 23 0.57 7.84 11.38
C LYS A 23 0.92 6.38 11.66
N PHE A 24 2.18 6.20 11.99
CA PHE A 24 2.73 5.05 12.70
C PHE A 24 3.51 5.57 13.91
N ASN A 25 3.96 4.69 14.80
CA ASN A 25 4.58 5.09 16.07
C ASN A 25 6.06 4.72 16.24
N GLY A 26 6.67 4.03 15.27
CA GLY A 26 8.08 3.68 15.37
C GLY A 26 8.99 4.88 15.12
N ASP A 27 10.06 4.98 15.90
CA ASP A 27 11.17 5.90 15.68
C ASP A 27 12.47 5.12 15.35
N PRO A 28 13.59 5.80 15.05
CA PRO A 28 14.84 5.12 14.72
C PRO A 28 15.32 4.16 15.81
N GLU A 29 15.19 4.52 17.09
CA GLU A 29 15.62 3.70 18.23
C GLU A 29 14.74 2.44 18.37
N ASP A 30 13.43 2.61 18.22
CA ASP A 30 12.47 1.52 18.22
C ASP A 30 12.80 0.48 17.14
N PHE A 31 13.08 0.92 15.92
CA PHE A 31 13.42 -0.02 14.84
C PHE A 31 14.77 -0.70 15.07
N GLN A 32 15.75 -0.02 15.66
CA GLN A 32 17.02 -0.63 16.04
C GLN A 32 16.85 -1.71 17.10
N ASP A 33 15.94 -1.50 18.07
CA ASP A 33 15.58 -2.51 19.06
C ASP A 33 14.81 -3.68 18.43
N MET A 34 13.79 -3.39 17.63
CA MET A 34 12.94 -4.40 16.99
C MET A 34 13.70 -5.37 16.10
N LYS A 35 14.77 -4.94 15.41
CA LYS A 35 15.64 -5.81 14.59
C LYS A 35 16.32 -6.92 15.39
N LYS A 36 16.52 -6.71 16.70
CA LYS A 36 17.17 -7.67 17.60
C LYS A 36 16.18 -8.69 18.18
N ARG A 37 14.87 -8.40 18.08
CA ARG A 37 13.80 -9.26 18.60
C ARG A 37 13.57 -10.46 17.68
N THR A 38 12.98 -11.52 18.22
CA THR A 38 12.43 -12.59 17.39
C THR A 38 11.23 -12.05 16.62
N LEU A 39 11.16 -12.33 15.32
CA LEU A 39 10.01 -11.96 14.51
C LEU A 39 8.90 -12.99 14.65
N ILE A 40 7.70 -12.54 15.00
CA ILE A 40 6.48 -13.31 14.80
C ILE A 40 5.89 -12.93 13.44
N VAL A 41 5.67 -13.92 12.59
CA VAL A 41 4.81 -13.81 11.42
C VAL A 41 3.41 -14.27 11.83
N GLU A 42 2.44 -13.35 11.79
CA GLU A 42 1.06 -13.65 12.20
C GLU A 42 0.39 -14.62 11.23
N VAL A 43 -0.16 -15.70 11.78
CA VAL A 43 -1.06 -16.64 11.09
C VAL A 43 -2.49 -16.15 11.30
N LEU A 44 -3.18 -15.86 10.22
CA LEU A 44 -4.56 -15.39 10.26
C LEU A 44 -5.50 -16.51 10.74
N GLU A 45 -6.42 -16.13 11.61
CA GLU A 45 -7.54 -16.96 12.08
C GLU A 45 -8.84 -16.43 11.48
N GLU A 46 -9.79 -17.31 11.22
CA GLU A 46 -11.15 -16.90 10.88
C GLU A 46 -11.77 -16.14 12.07
N ASP A 47 -12.36 -14.98 11.81
CA ASP A 47 -13.10 -14.21 12.82
C ASP A 47 -14.53 -14.76 12.90
N PRO A 48 -14.95 -15.33 14.05
CA PRO A 48 -16.30 -15.87 14.22
C PRO A 48 -17.41 -14.84 13.92
N LYS A 49 -17.15 -13.55 14.11
CA LYS A 49 -18.10 -12.48 13.78
C LYS A 49 -18.23 -12.27 12.27
N ILE A 50 -17.15 -12.42 11.52
CA ILE A 50 -17.18 -12.35 10.05
C ILE A 50 -17.89 -13.57 9.50
N ILE A 51 -17.54 -14.78 9.97
CA ILE A 51 -18.21 -16.02 9.58
C ILE A 51 -19.72 -15.90 9.81
N LYS A 52 -20.15 -15.53 11.03
CA LYS A 52 -21.58 -15.33 11.34
C LYS A 52 -22.26 -14.29 10.45
N LYS A 53 -21.54 -13.27 9.97
CA LYS A 53 -22.08 -12.23 9.09
C LYS A 53 -22.25 -12.73 7.64
N LEU A 54 -21.32 -13.56 7.18
CA LEU A 54 -21.25 -14.09 5.81
C LEU A 54 -21.98 -15.42 5.64
N ASP A 55 -22.29 -16.12 6.74
CA ASP A 55 -23.09 -17.35 6.77
C ASP A 55 -24.57 -17.08 6.47
N LYS A 56 -24.83 -16.66 5.22
CA LYS A 56 -26.14 -16.39 4.64
C LYS A 56 -26.10 -16.91 3.21
N PRO A 57 -27.16 -17.55 2.69
CA PRO A 57 -27.16 -18.13 1.34
C PRO A 57 -26.72 -17.14 0.23
N LYS A 58 -27.13 -15.87 0.34
CA LYS A 58 -26.78 -14.81 -0.62
C LYS A 58 -25.32 -14.34 -0.55
N LYS A 59 -24.55 -14.81 0.43
CA LYS A 59 -23.16 -14.41 0.72
C LYS A 59 -22.20 -15.61 0.69
N ALA A 60 -22.64 -16.74 0.17
CA ALA A 60 -21.84 -17.95 0.11
C ALA A 60 -20.51 -17.74 -0.64
N GLU A 61 -20.52 -16.96 -1.73
CA GLU A 61 -19.28 -16.62 -2.44
C GLU A 61 -18.36 -15.72 -1.62
N GLU A 62 -18.89 -14.68 -0.95
CA GLU A 62 -18.10 -13.82 -0.05
C GLU A 62 -17.46 -14.62 1.10
N LEU A 63 -18.20 -15.60 1.65
CA LEU A 63 -17.68 -16.50 2.69
C LEU A 63 -16.53 -17.35 2.15
N LYS A 64 -16.71 -17.94 0.97
CA LYS A 64 -15.68 -18.75 0.31
C LYS A 64 -14.44 -17.92 -0.01
N GLU A 65 -14.60 -16.72 -0.56
CA GLU A 65 -13.50 -15.78 -0.83
C GLU A 65 -12.73 -15.44 0.45
N TYR A 66 -13.43 -15.20 1.57
CA TYR A 66 -12.81 -14.91 2.86
C TYR A 66 -11.96 -16.08 3.37
N GLN A 67 -12.51 -17.30 3.33
CA GLN A 67 -11.81 -18.50 3.80
C GLN A 67 -10.62 -18.86 2.90
N THR A 68 -10.81 -18.78 1.57
CA THR A 68 -9.75 -18.97 0.58
C THR A 68 -8.62 -17.96 0.81
N PHE A 69 -8.94 -16.67 0.99
CA PHE A 69 -7.94 -15.64 1.26
C PHE A 69 -7.12 -15.96 2.51
N ILE A 70 -7.75 -16.34 3.63
CA ILE A 70 -7.02 -16.70 4.86
C ILE A 70 -6.07 -17.87 4.62
N LYS A 71 -6.56 -18.92 3.95
CA LYS A 71 -5.76 -20.11 3.67
C LYS A 71 -4.56 -19.76 2.80
N GLU A 72 -4.80 -19.15 1.63
CA GLU A 72 -3.75 -18.83 0.66
C GLU A 72 -2.76 -17.81 1.23
N PHE A 73 -3.24 -16.77 1.93
CA PHE A 73 -2.37 -15.81 2.59
C PHE A 73 -1.47 -16.49 3.63
N ASN A 74 -2.00 -17.40 4.46
CA ASN A 74 -1.20 -18.11 5.45
C ASN A 74 -0.15 -19.02 4.80
N GLU A 75 -0.52 -19.73 3.73
CA GLU A 75 0.39 -20.59 2.96
C GLU A 75 1.51 -19.76 2.30
N ASP A 76 1.14 -18.71 1.58
CA ASP A 76 2.06 -17.80 0.89
C ASP A 76 2.98 -17.07 1.87
N PHE A 77 2.41 -16.46 2.92
CA PHE A 77 3.17 -15.61 3.82
C PHE A 77 4.17 -16.41 4.65
N ARG A 78 3.89 -17.69 4.91
CA ARG A 78 4.85 -18.63 5.51
C ARG A 78 6.05 -18.90 4.61
N VAL A 79 5.89 -18.80 3.28
CA VAL A 79 6.98 -18.95 2.30
C VAL A 79 7.70 -17.62 2.07
N PHE A 80 6.95 -16.54 1.83
CA PHE A 80 7.51 -15.28 1.33
C PHE A 80 8.02 -14.36 2.44
N ALA A 81 7.46 -14.40 3.65
CA ALA A 81 7.99 -13.64 4.78
C ALA A 81 9.46 -14.01 5.08
N PRO A 82 9.85 -15.28 5.30
CA PRO A 82 11.26 -15.60 5.53
C PRO A 82 12.14 -15.40 4.28
N LYS A 83 11.56 -15.52 3.08
CA LYS A 83 12.28 -15.30 1.82
C LYS A 83 12.70 -13.84 1.65
N TYR A 84 11.82 -12.87 1.94
CA TYR A 84 12.04 -11.46 1.64
C TYR A 84 12.29 -10.58 2.87
N TRP A 85 11.85 -10.97 4.06
CA TRP A 85 12.17 -10.26 5.30
C TRP A 85 13.54 -10.64 5.84
N LYS A 86 14.41 -9.64 6.02
CA LYS A 86 15.81 -9.74 6.43
C LYS A 86 16.19 -8.87 7.62
N LEU A 87 15.26 -8.06 8.16
CA LEU A 87 15.52 -7.22 9.33
C LEU A 87 15.68 -8.01 10.64
N ASN A 88 15.11 -9.21 10.71
CA ASN A 88 15.18 -10.10 11.87
C ASN A 88 15.79 -11.44 11.46
N SER A 89 16.58 -12.06 12.35
CA SER A 89 17.25 -13.34 12.08
C SER A 89 16.43 -14.57 12.46
N ASN A 90 15.58 -14.46 13.49
CA ASN A 90 14.76 -15.56 13.99
C ASN A 90 13.29 -15.30 13.66
N ILE A 91 12.59 -16.32 13.18
CA ILE A 91 11.18 -16.25 12.78
C ILE A 91 10.39 -17.35 13.48
N GLU A 92 9.30 -16.95 14.12
CA GLU A 92 8.25 -17.82 14.67
C GLU A 92 6.92 -17.51 13.98
N TYR A 93 6.02 -18.49 13.97
CA TYR A 93 4.66 -18.33 13.46
C TYR A 93 3.70 -18.46 14.63
N LYS A 94 2.82 -17.47 14.79
CA LYS A 94 1.81 -17.48 15.87
C LYS A 94 0.49 -16.95 15.37
N THR A 95 -0.61 -17.47 15.91
CA THR A 95 -1.95 -16.96 15.62
C THR A 95 -2.22 -15.65 16.35
N THR A 96 -3.32 -14.97 15.99
CA THR A 96 -3.74 -13.75 16.69
C THR A 96 -3.97 -14.05 18.18
N THR A 97 -4.62 -15.17 18.50
CA THR A 97 -4.87 -15.59 19.88
C THR A 97 -3.58 -15.79 20.69
N GLU A 98 -2.56 -16.39 20.10
CA GLU A 98 -1.26 -16.60 20.75
C GLU A 98 -0.50 -15.28 20.94
N ILE A 99 -0.55 -14.38 19.97
CA ILE A 99 0.04 -13.04 20.07
C ILE A 99 -0.63 -12.25 21.21
N ASP A 100 -1.96 -12.27 21.29
CA ASP A 100 -2.71 -11.60 22.36
C ASP A 100 -2.36 -12.17 23.75
N ALA A 101 -2.10 -13.47 23.86
CA ALA A 101 -1.64 -14.08 25.10
C ALA A 101 -0.25 -13.58 25.51
N LEU A 102 0.68 -13.45 24.55
CA LEU A 102 2.01 -12.89 24.78
C LEU A 102 1.98 -11.40 25.14
N GLN A 103 1.06 -10.64 24.55
CA GLN A 103 0.82 -9.24 24.91
C GLN A 103 0.33 -9.13 26.36
N LYS A 104 -0.63 -9.97 26.76
CA LYS A 104 -1.16 -10.00 28.14
C LYS A 104 -0.11 -10.39 29.16
N SER A 105 0.81 -11.29 28.81
CA SER A 105 1.96 -11.64 29.65
C SER A 105 3.08 -10.59 29.65
N LYS A 106 2.89 -9.47 28.93
CA LYS A 106 3.86 -8.36 28.79
C LYS A 106 5.22 -8.81 28.26
N ASN A 107 5.26 -9.89 27.46
CA ASN A 107 6.49 -10.34 26.83
C ASN A 107 6.86 -9.40 25.68
N LYS A 108 7.92 -8.61 25.86
CA LYS A 108 8.40 -7.61 24.88
C LYS A 108 9.45 -8.15 23.91
N SER A 109 9.79 -9.44 23.97
CA SER A 109 10.92 -10.04 23.24
C SER A 109 10.67 -10.18 21.73
N TYR A 110 9.49 -9.75 21.26
CA TYR A 110 9.04 -9.99 19.90
C TYR A 110 8.74 -8.70 19.14
N ALA A 111 9.05 -8.74 17.85
CA ALA A 111 8.43 -7.90 16.84
C ALA A 111 7.40 -8.75 16.09
N VAL A 112 6.39 -8.12 15.50
CA VAL A 112 5.31 -8.80 14.79
C VAL A 112 5.14 -8.20 13.40
N LEU A 113 5.19 -9.07 12.39
CA LEU A 113 4.82 -8.77 11.01
C LEU A 113 3.45 -9.41 10.73
N ARG A 114 2.48 -8.59 10.32
CA ARG A 114 1.09 -9.03 10.20
C ARG A 114 0.31 -8.31 9.12
N PHE A 115 -0.74 -8.97 8.63
CA PHE A 115 -1.75 -8.35 7.78
C PHE A 115 -2.73 -7.52 8.62
N ILE A 116 -3.02 -6.31 8.15
CA ILE A 116 -4.03 -5.44 8.75
C ILE A 116 -4.95 -4.87 7.68
N LEU A 117 -6.20 -4.65 8.10
CA LEU A 117 -7.17 -3.86 7.37
C LEU A 117 -7.27 -2.48 8.02
N LEU A 118 -6.84 -1.46 7.28
CA LEU A 118 -6.96 -0.07 7.68
C LEU A 118 -8.36 0.41 7.35
N ASN A 119 -9.16 0.60 8.39
CA ASN A 119 -10.56 0.95 8.25
C ASN A 119 -10.74 2.46 8.28
N ASP A 120 -11.84 2.90 7.70
CA ASP A 120 -12.37 4.24 7.88
C ASP A 120 -12.69 4.50 9.37
N ASN A 121 -12.00 5.47 9.97
CA ASN A 121 -12.23 5.88 11.37
C ASN A 121 -13.60 6.57 11.56
N GLY A 122 -14.29 6.90 10.47
CA GLY A 122 -15.54 7.62 10.46
C GLY A 122 -15.31 9.13 10.65
N THR A 123 -16.19 9.93 10.06
CA THR A 123 -16.32 11.35 10.41
C THR A 123 -17.82 11.62 10.54
N HIS A 124 -18.22 12.33 11.59
CA HIS A 124 -19.63 12.61 11.89
C HIS A 124 -20.53 11.36 12.00
N GLY A 125 -20.00 10.25 12.56
CA GLY A 125 -20.77 9.03 12.82
C GLY A 125 -20.97 8.10 11.61
N LEU A 126 -20.52 8.48 10.40
CA LEU A 126 -20.62 7.65 9.20
C LEU A 126 -19.33 6.88 8.97
N LYS A 127 -19.38 5.56 9.14
CA LYS A 127 -18.30 4.62 8.80
C LYS A 127 -18.63 3.89 7.51
N THR A 128 -17.65 3.76 6.65
CA THR A 128 -17.78 2.98 5.41
C THR A 128 -17.35 1.53 5.64
N GLY A 129 -17.78 0.63 4.75
CA GLY A 129 -17.28 -0.75 4.71
C GLY A 129 -15.95 -0.89 3.95
N LEU A 130 -15.33 0.21 3.53
CA LEU A 130 -14.09 0.21 2.77
C LEU A 130 -12.91 -0.02 3.70
N ASN A 131 -12.00 -0.88 3.27
CA ASN A 131 -10.78 -1.19 3.99
C ASN A 131 -9.59 -1.07 3.05
N VAL A 132 -8.46 -0.64 3.61
CA VAL A 132 -7.19 -0.62 2.90
C VAL A 132 -6.28 -1.72 3.45
N PRO A 133 -5.91 -2.71 2.63
CA PRO A 133 -4.99 -3.78 3.00
C PRO A 133 -3.57 -3.26 3.21
N ALA A 134 -2.91 -3.72 4.27
CA ALA A 134 -1.52 -3.39 4.54
C ALA A 134 -0.80 -4.52 5.27
N LEU A 135 0.53 -4.54 5.13
CA LEU A 135 1.41 -5.23 6.06
C LEU A 135 1.91 -4.24 7.10
N ALA A 136 1.88 -4.65 8.36
CA ALA A 136 2.37 -3.88 9.48
C ALA A 136 3.52 -4.59 10.18
N TYR A 137 4.55 -3.83 10.53
CA TYR A 137 5.66 -4.26 11.39
C TYR A 137 5.58 -3.49 12.71
N THR A 138 5.45 -4.21 13.82
CA THR A 138 5.15 -3.58 15.11
C THR A 138 5.80 -4.32 16.28
N ARG A 139 6.17 -3.59 17.32
CA ARG A 139 6.51 -4.16 18.62
C ARG A 139 5.32 -4.96 19.13
N ILE A 140 5.56 -6.08 19.79
CA ILE A 140 4.45 -6.89 20.30
C ILE A 140 3.61 -6.11 21.33
N GLU A 141 4.20 -5.23 22.13
CA GLU A 141 3.48 -4.39 23.09
C GLU A 141 2.64 -3.26 22.46
N SER A 142 2.82 -2.99 21.17
CA SER A 142 2.03 -1.98 20.46
C SER A 142 0.63 -2.50 20.16
N ASN A 143 -0.36 -1.61 20.21
CA ASN A 143 -1.72 -1.91 19.78
C ASN A 143 -1.72 -2.24 18.27
N ARG A 144 -2.48 -3.25 17.84
CA ARG A 144 -2.64 -3.65 16.42
C ARG A 144 -2.98 -2.48 15.48
N LYS A 145 -3.74 -1.49 15.96
CA LYS A 145 -4.11 -0.28 15.17
C LYS A 145 -3.01 0.78 15.10
N ALA A 146 -2.02 0.65 15.96
CA ALA A 146 -0.99 1.64 16.23
C ALA A 146 0.38 1.09 15.77
N ALA A 147 0.42 0.55 14.54
CA ALA A 147 1.61 -0.08 13.97
C ALA A 147 2.83 0.86 14.04
N ASP A 148 4.01 0.28 14.25
CA ASP A 148 5.27 1.03 14.28
C ASP A 148 5.74 1.37 12.87
N SER A 149 5.47 0.52 11.87
CA SER A 149 5.53 0.85 10.45
C SER A 149 4.53 0.03 9.64
N LYS A 150 4.18 0.50 8.44
CA LYS A 150 3.26 -0.21 7.54
C LYS A 150 3.48 0.13 6.08
N ILE A 151 3.10 -0.78 5.21
CA ILE A 151 3.04 -0.60 3.76
C ILE A 151 1.74 -1.15 3.21
N TYR A 152 1.19 -0.50 2.20
CA TYR A 152 -0.06 -0.90 1.58
C TYR A 152 0.17 -2.00 0.54
N LEU A 153 -0.75 -2.96 0.48
CA LEU A 153 -0.65 -4.09 -0.44
C LEU A 153 -1.25 -3.74 -1.80
N PRO A 154 -0.59 -4.12 -2.92
CA PRO A 154 -1.12 -3.89 -4.27
C PRO A 154 -2.56 -4.39 -4.46
N TYR A 155 -3.36 -3.59 -5.18
CA TYR A 155 -4.78 -3.79 -5.43
C TYR A 155 -5.11 -5.02 -6.29
N ARG A 156 -4.11 -5.57 -7.00
CA ARG A 156 -4.26 -6.70 -7.95
C ARG A 156 -5.08 -7.86 -7.40
N ALA A 157 -4.84 -8.19 -6.14
CA ALA A 157 -5.49 -9.30 -5.46
C ALA A 157 -6.93 -8.96 -5.02
N LEU A 158 -7.12 -7.78 -4.42
CA LEU A 158 -8.23 -7.61 -3.47
C LEU A 158 -9.55 -7.13 -4.07
N SER A 159 -9.58 -6.83 -5.37
CA SER A 159 -10.79 -6.34 -6.05
C SER A 159 -11.47 -7.34 -6.98
N LYS A 160 -10.84 -8.48 -7.22
CA LYS A 160 -11.33 -9.51 -8.15
C LYS A 160 -11.31 -10.92 -7.57
N GLY A 161 -11.25 -11.05 -6.24
CA GLY A 161 -11.14 -12.35 -5.57
C GLY A 161 -9.88 -13.12 -5.95
N LYS A 162 -8.80 -12.41 -6.34
CA LYS A 162 -7.53 -13.03 -6.71
C LYS A 162 -6.59 -13.05 -5.51
N SER A 163 -5.78 -14.08 -5.39
CA SER A 163 -4.71 -14.17 -4.41
C SER A 163 -3.61 -13.14 -4.72
N LEU A 164 -2.82 -12.79 -3.70
CA LEU A 164 -1.60 -12.00 -3.89
C LEU A 164 -0.57 -12.82 -4.66
N LEU A 165 0.21 -12.15 -5.52
CA LEU A 165 1.33 -12.79 -6.20
C LEU A 165 2.60 -12.65 -5.37
N GLU A 166 3.58 -13.50 -5.63
CA GLU A 166 4.90 -13.42 -4.99
C GLU A 166 5.51 -12.02 -5.14
N ALA A 167 5.37 -11.39 -6.30
CA ALA A 167 5.84 -10.02 -6.53
C ALA A 167 5.16 -8.98 -5.62
N ASP A 168 3.90 -9.18 -5.22
CA ASP A 168 3.20 -8.27 -4.29
C ASP A 168 3.81 -8.38 -2.89
N TYR A 169 4.07 -9.61 -2.42
CA TYR A 169 4.76 -9.85 -1.14
C TYR A 169 6.19 -9.32 -1.16
N LYS A 170 6.95 -9.62 -2.23
CA LYS A 170 8.33 -9.14 -2.41
C LYS A 170 8.37 -7.62 -2.36
N TYR A 171 7.56 -6.95 -3.17
CA TYR A 171 7.47 -5.49 -3.19
C TYR A 171 7.15 -4.93 -1.81
N ALA A 172 6.09 -5.44 -1.15
CA ALA A 172 5.68 -4.92 0.15
C ALA A 172 6.76 -5.12 1.21
N LEU A 173 7.32 -6.33 1.32
CA LEU A 173 8.32 -6.66 2.34
C LEU A 173 9.65 -5.93 2.11
N GLU A 174 10.19 -5.92 0.89
CA GLU A 174 11.46 -5.24 0.61
C GLU A 174 11.32 -3.72 0.77
N THR A 175 10.21 -3.14 0.29
CA THR A 175 9.99 -1.69 0.38
C THR A 175 9.74 -1.22 1.82
N LEU A 176 8.99 -2.00 2.61
CA LEU A 176 8.79 -1.70 4.04
C LEU A 176 10.13 -1.70 4.79
N GLN A 177 11.00 -2.68 4.50
CA GLN A 177 12.34 -2.73 5.11
C GLN A 177 13.25 -1.62 4.62
N ALA A 178 13.18 -1.25 3.34
CA ALA A 178 13.95 -0.14 2.80
C ALA A 178 13.58 1.18 3.47
N ASN A 179 12.29 1.43 3.70
CA ASN A 179 11.81 2.57 4.50
C ASN A 179 12.37 2.53 5.93
N ILE A 180 12.26 1.40 6.64
CA ILE A 180 12.79 1.26 8.01
C ILE A 180 14.30 1.49 8.05
N ASN A 181 15.05 0.90 7.12
CA ASN A 181 16.50 1.10 7.02
C ASN A 181 16.85 2.56 6.72
N TRP A 182 16.04 3.25 5.92
CA TRP A 182 16.20 4.68 5.69
C TRP A 182 15.97 5.48 6.98
N ILE A 183 14.91 5.18 7.74
CA ILE A 183 14.61 5.85 9.02
C ILE A 183 15.78 5.71 9.99
N ILE A 184 16.29 4.48 10.13
CA ILE A 184 17.45 4.17 10.96
C ILE A 184 18.69 4.94 10.50
N LYS A 185 19.00 4.89 9.20
CA LYS A 185 20.22 5.48 8.64
C LYS A 185 20.24 7.01 8.76
N ASN A 186 19.08 7.64 8.64
CA ASN A 186 18.96 9.11 8.61
C ASN A 186 18.48 9.69 9.94
N ASP A 187 18.28 8.86 10.95
CA ASP A 187 17.77 9.27 12.27
C ASP A 187 16.51 10.14 12.17
N LYS A 188 15.60 9.77 11.26
CA LYS A 188 14.42 10.57 10.93
C LYS A 188 13.22 9.70 10.61
N THR A 189 12.14 9.92 11.35
CA THR A 189 10.86 9.26 11.12
C THR A 189 10.14 9.86 9.91
N ILE A 190 9.88 9.06 8.88
CA ILE A 190 9.01 9.42 7.76
C ILE A 190 8.06 8.27 7.41
N HIS A 191 6.82 8.63 7.07
CA HIS A 191 5.82 7.67 6.62
C HIS A 191 6.17 7.09 5.24
N PHE A 192 5.57 5.94 4.90
CA PHE A 192 5.86 5.26 3.64
C PHE A 192 5.56 6.14 2.41
N ASP A 193 4.45 6.87 2.42
CA ASP A 193 4.10 7.83 1.37
C ASP A 193 5.19 8.89 1.18
N LYS A 194 5.71 9.45 2.27
CA LYS A 194 6.79 10.45 2.24
C LYS A 194 8.14 9.86 1.84
N TYR A 195 8.40 8.62 2.23
CA TYR A 195 9.57 7.89 1.74
C TYR A 195 9.48 7.61 0.24
N ALA A 196 8.34 7.12 -0.24
CA ALA A 196 8.12 6.83 -1.65
C ALA A 196 8.20 8.11 -2.50
N GLU A 197 7.65 9.22 -2.03
CA GLU A 197 7.76 10.55 -2.65
C GLU A 197 9.24 10.95 -2.77
N LYS A 198 9.98 10.89 -1.66
CA LYS A 198 11.42 11.20 -1.63
C LYS A 198 12.25 10.30 -2.56
N MET A 199 12.01 9.00 -2.54
CA MET A 199 12.73 8.06 -3.40
C MET A 199 12.38 8.30 -4.87
N ALA A 200 11.12 8.58 -5.20
CA ALA A 200 10.74 8.95 -6.56
C ALA A 200 11.46 10.22 -7.04
N GLU A 201 11.59 11.25 -6.18
CA GLU A 201 12.30 12.49 -6.52
C GLU A 201 13.77 12.22 -6.86
N GLU A 202 14.42 11.37 -6.07
CA GLU A 202 15.83 11.03 -6.23
C GLU A 202 16.08 10.05 -7.39
N ASN A 203 15.13 9.15 -7.66
CA ASN A 203 15.35 7.99 -8.52
C ASN A 203 14.65 8.06 -9.89
N CYS A 204 13.73 8.99 -10.16
CA CYS A 204 12.94 8.91 -11.39
C CYS A 204 13.76 8.94 -12.69
N THR A 205 14.89 9.65 -12.70
CA THR A 205 15.81 9.64 -13.85
C THR A 205 16.38 8.26 -14.17
N LYS A 206 16.43 7.34 -13.19
CA LYS A 206 16.83 5.94 -13.38
C LYS A 206 15.85 5.14 -14.26
N LEU A 207 14.63 5.65 -14.49
CA LEU A 207 13.69 5.04 -15.43
C LEU A 207 14.10 5.22 -16.89
N LYS A 208 14.96 6.20 -17.19
CA LYS A 208 15.42 6.45 -18.56
C LYS A 208 16.15 5.23 -19.10
N GLY A 209 15.64 4.66 -20.19
CA GLY A 209 16.19 3.47 -20.83
C GLY A 209 15.68 2.13 -20.28
N LYS A 210 14.93 2.13 -19.17
CA LYS A 210 14.26 0.92 -18.67
C LYS A 210 12.96 0.66 -19.41
N THR A 211 12.55 -0.61 -19.46
CA THR A 211 11.20 -1.01 -19.88
C THR A 211 10.28 -1.02 -18.68
N ILE A 212 9.21 -0.23 -18.71
CA ILE A 212 8.17 -0.23 -17.69
C ILE A 212 7.10 -1.25 -18.07
N LEU A 213 6.89 -2.23 -17.20
CA LEU A 213 5.80 -3.18 -17.33
C LEU A 213 4.60 -2.68 -16.55
N VAL A 214 3.47 -2.56 -17.25
CA VAL A 214 2.22 -2.02 -16.73
C VAL A 214 1.16 -3.12 -16.80
N PRO A 215 0.48 -3.45 -15.71
CA PRO A 215 -0.61 -4.43 -15.77
C PRO A 215 -1.71 -3.95 -16.72
N GLU A 216 -2.24 -4.84 -17.57
CA GLU A 216 -3.20 -4.44 -18.62
C GLU A 216 -4.43 -3.72 -18.07
N TYR A 217 -4.92 -4.14 -16.91
CA TYR A 217 -6.10 -3.58 -16.28
C TYR A 217 -5.88 -2.14 -15.79
N VAL A 218 -4.65 -1.61 -15.75
CA VAL A 218 -4.38 -0.26 -15.24
C VAL A 218 -4.76 0.80 -16.27
N LEU A 219 -4.78 0.51 -17.57
CA LEU A 219 -5.28 1.49 -18.53
C LEU A 219 -6.79 1.67 -18.35
N LYS A 220 -7.25 2.93 -18.25
CA LYS A 220 -8.68 3.23 -18.14
C LYS A 220 -9.43 2.75 -19.39
N ASP A 221 -10.64 2.24 -19.20
CA ASP A 221 -11.49 1.77 -20.29
C ASP A 221 -11.72 2.86 -21.35
N GLY A 222 -11.71 2.47 -22.62
CA GLY A 222 -11.86 3.38 -23.77
C GLY A 222 -10.63 4.22 -24.10
N ARG A 223 -9.47 3.94 -23.49
CA ARG A 223 -8.18 4.60 -23.78
C ARG A 223 -7.29 3.77 -24.69
N SER A 224 -6.38 4.43 -25.41
CA SER A 224 -5.46 3.76 -26.36
C SER A 224 -4.13 3.39 -25.69
N LYS A 225 -3.75 2.11 -25.78
CA LYS A 225 -2.42 1.62 -25.34
C LYS A 225 -1.31 2.32 -26.13
N GLU A 226 -1.50 2.51 -27.42
CA GLU A 226 -0.55 3.18 -28.32
C GLU A 226 -0.33 4.64 -27.91
N GLN A 227 -1.40 5.36 -27.60
CA GLN A 227 -1.31 6.75 -27.14
C GLN A 227 -0.69 6.84 -25.75
N ALA A 228 -0.96 5.90 -24.85
CA ALA A 228 -0.30 5.82 -23.54
C ALA A 228 1.22 5.60 -23.68
N ILE A 229 1.64 4.66 -24.52
CA ILE A 229 3.06 4.40 -24.84
C ILE A 229 3.72 5.65 -25.43
N LYS A 230 3.08 6.26 -26.43
CA LYS A 230 3.56 7.49 -27.06
C LYS A 230 3.69 8.64 -26.06
N ASN A 231 2.72 8.79 -25.16
CA ASN A 231 2.72 9.85 -24.15
C ASN A 231 3.80 9.66 -23.09
N TYR A 232 4.08 8.41 -22.69
CA TYR A 232 5.18 8.11 -21.80
C TYR A 232 6.54 8.50 -22.42
N GLY A 233 6.72 8.33 -23.73
CA GLY A 233 7.92 8.76 -24.43
C GLY A 233 9.15 7.88 -24.20
N GLY A 234 8.96 6.68 -23.65
CA GLY A 234 9.99 5.66 -23.41
C GLY A 234 9.47 4.24 -23.64
N ASN A 235 10.21 3.24 -23.16
CA ASN A 235 9.82 1.83 -23.31
C ASN A 235 8.75 1.46 -22.29
N LEU A 236 7.50 1.30 -22.74
CA LEU A 236 6.37 0.89 -21.91
C LEU A 236 5.66 -0.30 -22.56
N LYS A 237 5.30 -1.30 -21.75
CA LYS A 237 4.55 -2.48 -22.20
C LYS A 237 3.39 -2.77 -21.27
N PHE A 238 2.21 -2.96 -21.84
CA PHE A 238 1.06 -3.51 -21.12
C PHE A 238 1.17 -5.04 -21.14
N VAL A 239 1.18 -5.65 -19.96
CA VAL A 239 1.47 -7.08 -19.77
C VAL A 239 0.54 -7.73 -18.75
N THR A 240 0.54 -9.06 -18.74
CA THR A 240 -0.22 -9.87 -17.79
C THR A 240 0.35 -9.79 -16.36
N ASP A 241 -0.47 -10.17 -15.37
CA ASP A 241 -0.03 -10.24 -13.98
C ASP A 241 1.13 -11.26 -13.79
N GLU A 242 1.13 -12.35 -14.56
CA GLU A 242 2.19 -13.37 -14.55
C GLU A 242 3.53 -12.84 -15.06
N GLU A 243 3.52 -12.08 -16.17
CA GLU A 243 4.72 -11.44 -16.69
C GLU A 243 5.31 -10.44 -15.68
N ILE A 244 4.45 -9.68 -14.99
CA ILE A 244 4.90 -8.81 -13.90
C ILE A 244 5.54 -9.63 -12.78
N ASN A 245 4.87 -10.69 -12.35
CA ASN A 245 5.36 -11.54 -11.27
C ASN A 245 6.74 -12.10 -11.60
N ASN A 246 6.88 -12.70 -12.78
CA ASN A 246 8.12 -13.29 -13.25
C ASN A 246 9.21 -12.23 -13.38
N ALA A 247 8.92 -11.05 -13.94
CA ALA A 247 9.93 -10.02 -14.12
C ALA A 247 10.44 -9.45 -12.78
N PHE A 248 9.53 -9.20 -11.84
CA PHE A 248 9.91 -8.63 -10.55
C PHE A 248 10.61 -9.64 -9.65
N VAL A 249 10.11 -10.89 -9.58
CA VAL A 249 10.71 -11.95 -8.77
C VAL A 249 12.10 -12.31 -9.29
N ASN A 250 12.25 -12.51 -10.60
CA ASN A 250 13.51 -12.92 -11.24
C ASN A 250 14.51 -11.77 -11.45
N LYS A 251 14.20 -10.56 -10.97
CA LYS A 251 15.09 -9.39 -11.07
C LYS A 251 15.50 -9.09 -12.51
N THR A 252 14.53 -9.07 -13.43
CA THR A 252 14.81 -8.84 -14.85
C THR A 252 15.52 -7.51 -15.05
N LYS A 253 16.68 -7.56 -15.70
CA LYS A 253 17.53 -6.39 -15.92
C LYS A 253 16.83 -5.32 -16.75
N ASN A 254 17.19 -4.06 -16.51
CA ASN A 254 16.66 -2.91 -17.27
C ASN A 254 15.13 -2.84 -17.32
N THR A 255 14.47 -3.38 -16.29
CA THR A 255 13.00 -3.50 -16.23
C THR A 255 12.52 -2.93 -14.90
N ALA A 256 11.37 -2.28 -14.94
CA ALA A 256 10.65 -1.82 -13.77
C ALA A 256 9.16 -2.14 -13.91
N VAL A 257 8.46 -2.21 -12.78
CA VAL A 257 7.06 -2.65 -12.70
C VAL A 257 6.21 -1.57 -12.07
N LEU A 258 5.03 -1.33 -12.64
CA LEU A 258 4.00 -0.49 -12.04
C LEU A 258 3.13 -1.31 -11.06
N PHE A 259 3.15 -0.93 -9.79
CA PHE A 259 2.24 -1.37 -8.76
C PHE A 259 1.17 -0.30 -8.51
N VAL A 260 -0.07 -0.73 -8.29
CA VAL A 260 -1.17 0.14 -7.87
C VAL A 260 -1.64 -0.36 -6.52
N ALA A 261 -1.64 0.49 -5.49
CA ALA A 261 -2.14 0.09 -4.17
C ALA A 261 -3.06 1.17 -3.58
N PRO A 262 -4.16 0.76 -2.90
CA PRO A 262 -4.98 1.68 -2.16
C PRO A 262 -4.21 2.18 -0.93
N TYR A 263 -4.36 3.45 -0.58
CA TYR A 263 -3.60 4.06 0.53
C TYR A 263 -4.44 4.89 1.48
N GLY A 264 -5.66 5.22 1.05
CA GLY A 264 -6.54 6.08 1.78
C GLY A 264 -7.99 5.86 1.39
N ILE A 265 -8.87 6.45 2.18
CA ILE A 265 -10.29 6.58 1.89
C ILE A 265 -10.58 8.08 1.90
N VAL A 266 -11.15 8.57 0.81
CA VAL A 266 -11.63 9.94 0.70
C VAL A 266 -13.15 9.92 0.72
N LYS A 267 -13.74 10.89 1.44
CA LYS A 267 -15.18 11.12 1.47
C LYS A 267 -15.52 12.37 0.67
N GLY A 268 -16.62 12.31 -0.08
CA GLY A 268 -17.21 13.46 -0.74
C GLY A 268 -17.72 14.50 0.25
N SER A 269 -18.21 15.62 -0.28
CA SER A 269 -18.74 16.72 0.53
C SER A 269 -20.01 16.29 1.29
N MET A 270 -20.47 17.13 2.24
CA MET A 270 -21.70 16.87 3.00
C MET A 270 -22.94 16.60 2.11
N VAL A 271 -22.93 17.04 0.86
CA VAL A 271 -24.04 16.87 -0.10
C VAL A 271 -23.93 15.54 -0.88
N ILE A 272 -22.71 15.04 -1.12
CA ILE A 272 -22.46 13.78 -1.84
C ILE A 272 -21.64 12.86 -0.93
N GLN A 273 -22.34 12.04 -0.15
CA GLN A 273 -21.75 11.10 0.82
C GLN A 273 -21.19 9.84 0.16
N ILE A 274 -20.41 10.00 -0.91
CA ILE A 274 -19.69 8.88 -1.53
C ILE A 274 -18.33 8.76 -0.85
N SER A 275 -17.97 7.55 -0.44
CA SER A 275 -16.62 7.25 0.02
C SER A 275 -15.94 6.35 -1.00
N THR A 276 -14.68 6.65 -1.29
CA THR A 276 -13.93 5.96 -2.33
C THR A 276 -12.50 5.73 -1.88
N LEU A 277 -11.95 4.58 -2.27
CA LEU A 277 -10.53 4.29 -2.10
C LEU A 277 -9.71 5.23 -2.99
N VAL A 278 -8.59 5.71 -2.45
CA VAL A 278 -7.58 6.39 -3.25
C VAL A 278 -6.35 5.52 -3.42
N TYR A 279 -5.72 5.61 -4.59
CA TYR A 279 -4.65 4.71 -5.03
C TYR A 279 -3.41 5.49 -5.42
N PHE A 280 -2.26 5.10 -4.89
CA PHE A 280 -0.98 5.49 -5.46
C PHE A 280 -0.58 4.50 -6.55
N LYS A 281 0.16 5.01 -7.53
CA LYS A 281 0.80 4.20 -8.57
C LYS A 281 2.31 4.34 -8.40
N VAL A 282 2.97 3.24 -8.11
CA VAL A 282 4.40 3.19 -7.77
C VAL A 282 5.12 2.39 -8.83
N VAL A 283 6.20 2.92 -9.39
CA VAL A 283 7.11 2.14 -10.25
C VAL A 283 8.29 1.70 -9.41
N ALA A 284 8.48 0.39 -9.30
CA ALA A 284 9.62 -0.20 -8.62
C ALA A 284 10.55 -0.88 -9.61
N ASP A 285 11.86 -0.72 -9.41
CA ASP A 285 12.89 -1.37 -10.20
C ASP A 285 12.93 -2.89 -9.93
N CYS A 286 13.00 -3.72 -10.98
CA CYS A 286 13.01 -5.17 -10.77
C CYS A 286 14.29 -5.67 -10.10
N GLU A 287 15.45 -5.05 -10.36
CA GLU A 287 16.75 -5.53 -9.89
C GLU A 287 16.96 -5.20 -8.41
N THR A 288 16.62 -3.97 -8.05
CA THR A 288 16.91 -3.38 -6.74
C THR A 288 15.70 -3.33 -5.80
N GLY A 289 14.48 -3.32 -6.35
CA GLY A 289 13.26 -3.04 -5.58
C GLY A 289 13.09 -1.56 -5.24
N ASP A 290 13.99 -0.67 -5.70
CA ASP A 290 13.92 0.76 -5.44
C ASP A 290 12.64 1.37 -6.02
N VAL A 291 12.01 2.26 -5.25
CA VAL A 291 10.94 3.12 -5.75
C VAL A 291 11.57 4.16 -6.68
N ASN A 292 11.25 4.05 -7.96
CA ASN A 292 11.74 4.94 -9.00
C ASN A 292 10.71 6.03 -9.38
N TYR A 293 9.42 5.79 -9.17
CA TYR A 293 8.40 6.80 -9.42
C TYR A 293 7.18 6.59 -8.52
N LEU A 294 6.55 7.70 -8.16
CA LEU A 294 5.30 7.75 -7.41
C LEU A 294 4.34 8.72 -8.11
N TYR A 295 3.12 8.27 -8.31
CA TYR A 295 1.99 9.12 -8.65
C TYR A 295 0.98 9.08 -7.52
N MET A 296 0.83 10.21 -6.82
CA MET A 296 -0.04 10.37 -5.66
C MET A 296 -0.64 11.79 -5.64
N PRO A 297 -1.42 12.20 -6.68
CA PRO A 297 -1.81 13.58 -6.89
C PRO A 297 -2.30 14.27 -5.62
N GLY A 298 -1.80 15.47 -5.34
CA GLY A 298 -2.28 16.27 -4.21
C GLY A 298 -3.80 16.52 -4.20
N GLY A 299 -4.31 17.02 -3.06
CA GLY A 299 -5.74 17.18 -2.80
C GLY A 299 -6.53 17.84 -3.94
N PHE A 300 -6.02 18.87 -4.62
CA PHE A 300 -6.80 19.53 -5.68
C PHE A 300 -7.03 18.71 -6.96
N SER A 301 -6.41 17.54 -7.12
CA SER A 301 -6.58 16.62 -8.26
C SER A 301 -7.23 15.28 -7.89
N TYR A 302 -8.18 15.29 -6.94
CA TYR A 302 -8.86 14.10 -6.39
C TYR A 302 -9.39 13.11 -7.43
N GLY A 303 -9.89 13.57 -8.58
CA GLY A 303 -10.42 12.70 -9.65
C GLY A 303 -9.40 11.68 -10.19
N ALA A 304 -8.11 11.97 -10.08
CA ALA A 304 -7.03 11.08 -10.51
C ALA A 304 -6.61 10.03 -9.45
N ASN A 305 -6.90 10.30 -8.17
CA ASN A 305 -6.59 9.38 -7.07
C ASN A 305 -7.66 8.33 -6.83
N VAL A 306 -8.92 8.64 -7.13
CA VAL A 306 -10.07 7.75 -6.87
C VAL A 306 -10.15 6.56 -7.83
N SER A 307 -9.25 6.49 -8.81
CA SER A 307 -9.17 5.38 -9.77
C SER A 307 -7.91 4.56 -9.56
N ASP A 308 -8.08 3.24 -9.59
CA ASP A 308 -7.01 2.25 -9.76
C ASP A 308 -6.45 2.26 -11.20
N LYS A 309 -7.05 3.05 -12.10
CA LYS A 309 -6.66 3.19 -13.50
C LYS A 309 -5.78 4.42 -13.73
N MET A 310 -5.13 4.43 -14.88
CA MET A 310 -4.36 5.52 -15.44
C MET A 310 -4.86 5.88 -16.85
N THR A 311 -4.81 7.16 -17.16
CA THR A 311 -5.07 7.77 -18.46
C THR A 311 -3.76 8.06 -19.19
N GLU A 312 -3.85 8.36 -20.49
CA GLU A 312 -2.69 8.68 -21.30
C GLU A 312 -1.94 9.93 -20.79
N THR A 313 -2.65 10.88 -20.15
CA THR A 313 -2.04 12.06 -19.52
C THR A 313 -1.18 11.68 -18.32
N GLU A 314 -1.59 10.68 -17.54
CA GLU A 314 -0.85 10.23 -16.36
C GLU A 314 0.43 9.49 -16.75
N PHE A 315 0.40 8.73 -17.86
CA PHE A 315 1.62 8.20 -18.48
C PHE A 315 2.55 9.30 -18.97
N LYS A 316 2.02 10.41 -19.51
CA LYS A 316 2.84 11.60 -19.85
C LYS A 316 3.48 12.22 -18.62
N THR A 317 2.75 12.35 -17.51
CA THR A 317 3.29 12.85 -16.24
C THR A 317 4.44 11.99 -15.75
N MET A 318 4.26 10.65 -15.80
CA MET A 318 5.29 9.68 -15.45
C MET A 318 6.53 9.79 -16.34
N GLY A 319 6.35 9.90 -17.66
CA GLY A 319 7.46 10.08 -18.61
C GLY A 319 8.28 11.35 -18.37
N ASN A 320 7.65 12.39 -17.82
CA ASN A 320 8.31 13.65 -17.48
C ASN A 320 8.87 13.69 -16.06
N CYS A 321 8.83 12.57 -15.32
CA CYS A 321 9.23 12.52 -13.91
C CYS A 321 8.57 13.59 -13.03
N LYS A 322 7.33 13.96 -13.37
CA LYS A 322 6.55 14.89 -12.55
C LYS A 322 5.90 14.11 -11.43
N ILE A 323 6.39 14.29 -10.21
CA ILE A 323 5.78 13.72 -9.02
C ILE A 323 4.61 14.63 -8.65
N LEU A 324 3.43 14.03 -8.46
CA LEU A 324 2.19 14.72 -8.13
C LEU A 324 1.64 14.18 -6.82
#